data_AF-A0A7J3WUG4-F1
#
_entry.id   AF-A0A7J3WUG4-F1
#
_cell.length_a   1.000
_cell.length_b   1.000
_cell.length_c   1.000
_cell.angle_alpha   90.00
_cell.angle_beta   90.00
_cell.angle_gamma   90.00
#
_symmetry.space_group_name_H-M   'P 1'
#
loop_
_entity.id
_entity.type
_entity.pdbx_description
1 polymer ?
#
loop_
_entity_poly.entity_id
_entity_poly.type
_entity_poly.pdbx_seq_one_letter_code
_entity_poly.pdbx_strand_id
1 'polypeptide(L)'
;MKWNRIIVVGISILLLPVLLNGSTISPERGVMAYSVEREDAMPVIVSDTNPFYALIATPVAIYYDEENQQHVEPLLVENFSSPSRAVERFMEMYDMDNPIVIDGGDVANVSISLATDIWQHVEETVIVKNDFNGYSIAINLLPLASYKGIPVFVADDVSQIMPTLKTLGVKTTYVCGDIDGYGKVVRFDDATKAYEYVMEFVKDKFGEVGYIVMSNPLDITKPRVLDSVEYEFTQTIPSVAVLPAQSLYVASQALLGKDLFGIHEFEIPDNYTYARVKIDLINLDSDNAKELGDGLFIMVMNPEGRTYAYSATGAGIPEYDDNGDIVTDRLHYEFIVGNETGKYTVRVIGRWFADVKGSYDIKIRVESIDNPIDPVMERLSSLAPYLASFHRGIVFALDNFAFAGRSGMTQPGDNPDIIEDCNSHIMEIHSKLNSLLTDISDLPNDLYAVWQHYREHPIYIGILADTNMISMYYFKNPDSADMMGWGVPSDFIYGDIDPKMGDMENDTFTFYPFQENAVGRITGYNAEDCSALIARTVFYDEIISSLGEWKNTATVQTGCGLE
;
A
#
# COMPACT_ATOMS: atom_id res chain seq x y z
N MET A 1 -2.18 44.49 68.05
CA MET A 1 -3.09 43.99 67.00
C MET A 1 -2.84 44.80 65.74
N LYS A 2 -2.44 44.33 64.57
CA LYS A 2 -1.91 43.07 63.97
C LYS A 2 -1.64 43.56 62.52
N TRP A 3 -0.43 43.81 62.00
CA TRP A 3 0.70 42.90 61.74
C TRP A 3 0.21 41.48 61.49
N ASN A 4 -0.17 41.16 60.24
CA ASN A 4 -0.38 39.78 59.73
C ASN A 4 -0.73 39.68 58.23
N ARG A 5 -0.02 40.38 57.31
CA ARG A 5 -0.15 40.08 55.85
C ARG A 5 1.15 40.09 55.02
N ILE A 6 2.33 40.10 55.64
CA ILE A 6 3.62 40.05 54.90
C ILE A 6 4.43 38.77 55.17
N ILE A 7 3.97 37.85 56.03
CA ILE A 7 4.71 36.62 56.39
C ILE A 7 4.01 35.35 55.88
N VAL A 8 3.68 35.29 54.59
CA VAL A 8 3.24 34.03 53.94
C VAL A 8 3.93 33.77 52.59
N VAL A 9 4.59 34.78 51.99
CA VAL A 9 5.36 34.57 50.74
C VAL A 9 6.86 34.30 51.01
N GLY A 10 7.34 34.56 52.22
CA GLY A 10 8.76 34.42 52.59
C GLY A 10 9.19 33.11 53.25
N ILE A 11 8.28 32.15 53.47
CA ILE A 11 8.58 30.89 54.21
C ILE A 11 8.41 29.64 53.32
N SER A 12 7.83 29.77 52.12
CA SER A 12 7.72 28.65 51.17
C SER A 12 8.99 28.42 50.33
N ILE A 13 10.02 29.28 50.48
CA ILE A 13 11.30 29.18 49.75
C ILE A 13 12.41 28.54 50.62
N LEU A 14 12.13 28.19 51.88
CA LEU A 14 13.12 27.69 52.85
C LEU A 14 12.97 26.20 53.23
N LEU A 15 12.19 25.42 52.48
CA LEU A 15 11.99 23.98 52.71
C LEU A 15 12.12 23.13 51.43
N LEU A 16 13.17 23.38 50.64
CA LEU A 16 13.66 22.39 49.66
C LEU A 16 14.95 21.77 50.21
N PRO A 17 15.00 20.45 50.47
CA PRO A 17 16.18 19.78 50.98
C PRO A 17 17.30 19.81 49.95
N VAL A 18 18.46 20.30 50.37
CA VAL A 18 19.75 20.04 49.74
C VAL A 18 20.01 18.53 49.83
N LEU A 19 19.92 17.85 48.70
CA LEU A 19 20.57 16.54 48.47
C LEU A 19 21.63 16.74 47.37
N LEU A 20 22.83 17.06 47.83
CA LEU A 20 24.06 16.86 47.07
C LEU A 20 24.41 15.37 47.17
N ASN A 21 24.35 14.64 46.06
CA ASN A 21 25.23 13.49 45.81
C ASN A 21 25.18 13.05 44.35
N GLY A 22 26.36 12.83 43.76
CA GLY A 22 26.53 11.99 42.57
C GLY A 22 26.63 12.73 41.24
N SER A 23 27.83 13.19 40.93
CA SER A 23 28.27 13.54 39.58
C SER A 23 28.14 12.36 38.61
N THR A 24 27.23 12.46 37.65
CA THR A 24 27.46 11.99 36.28
C THR A 24 27.05 13.12 35.35
N ILE A 25 28.02 13.64 34.61
CA ILE A 25 27.85 14.68 33.60
C ILE A 25 26.94 14.10 32.51
N SER A 26 25.67 14.45 32.51
CA SER A 26 24.80 14.35 31.34
C SER A 26 25.18 15.51 30.41
N PRO A 27 25.52 15.25 29.14
CA PRO A 27 25.70 16.35 28.19
C PRO A 27 24.35 17.07 28.08
N GLU A 28 24.40 18.40 28.14
CA GLU A 28 23.28 19.27 27.83
C GLU A 28 22.65 18.80 26.51
N ARG A 29 21.40 18.28 26.59
CA ARG A 29 20.55 18.03 25.43
C ARG A 29 20.17 19.39 24.86
N GLY A 30 21.06 19.96 24.06
CA GLY A 30 20.78 21.10 23.21
C GLY A 30 19.83 20.65 22.11
N VAL A 31 18.79 21.46 21.86
CA VAL A 31 18.06 21.45 20.59
C VAL A 31 19.10 21.40 19.48
N MET A 32 19.10 20.33 18.69
CA MET A 32 20.07 20.11 17.61
C MET A 32 19.83 21.17 16.54
N ALA A 33 20.51 22.32 16.64
CA ALA A 33 20.49 23.36 15.61
C ALA A 33 21.37 22.89 14.44
N TYR A 34 20.74 22.41 13.38
CA TYR A 34 21.37 22.19 12.07
C TYR A 34 20.97 23.35 11.16
N SER A 35 21.93 24.02 10.53
CA SER A 35 21.64 25.14 9.62
C SER A 35 21.21 24.61 8.25
N VAL A 36 19.98 24.92 7.86
CA VAL A 36 19.41 24.54 6.55
C VAL A 36 18.85 25.80 5.90
N GLU A 37 19.34 26.09 4.70
CA GLU A 37 18.81 27.16 3.86
C GLU A 37 18.21 26.51 2.61
N ARG A 38 16.88 26.58 2.49
CA ARG A 38 16.10 25.97 1.42
C ARG A 38 14.90 26.82 1.01
N GLU A 39 14.37 26.56 -0.18
CA GLU A 39 13.05 27.02 -0.59
C GLU A 39 11.95 26.30 0.21
N ASP A 40 10.77 26.92 0.25
CA ASP A 40 9.58 26.37 0.91
C ASP A 40 9.11 25.05 0.25
N ALA A 41 8.13 24.38 0.85
CA ALA A 41 7.52 23.20 0.26
C ALA A 41 6.92 23.55 -1.11
N MET A 42 7.00 22.61 -2.05
CA MET A 42 6.47 22.81 -3.40
C MET A 42 5.65 21.59 -3.85
N PRO A 43 4.58 21.79 -4.63
CA PRO A 43 3.86 20.67 -5.23
C PRO A 43 4.79 19.93 -6.19
N VAL A 44 4.77 18.59 -6.15
CA VAL A 44 5.60 17.74 -7.00
C VAL A 44 4.76 16.66 -7.66
N ILE A 45 4.96 16.46 -8.97
CA ILE A 45 4.42 15.35 -9.74
C ILE A 45 5.59 14.51 -10.23
N VAL A 46 5.58 13.21 -9.90
CA VAL A 46 6.65 12.29 -10.27
C VAL A 46 6.15 11.15 -11.13
N SER A 47 7.01 10.69 -12.03
CA SER A 47 6.72 9.59 -12.93
C SER A 47 6.56 8.29 -12.15
N ASP A 48 5.53 7.53 -12.48
CA ASP A 48 5.32 6.20 -11.93
C ASP A 48 6.48 5.24 -12.24
N THR A 49 7.24 5.49 -13.31
CA THR A 49 8.28 4.61 -13.87
C THR A 49 9.44 4.25 -12.93
N ASN A 50 9.74 5.08 -11.92
CA ASN A 50 10.82 4.82 -10.97
C ASN A 50 10.39 5.17 -9.53
N PRO A 51 10.35 4.19 -8.61
CA PRO A 51 9.86 4.42 -7.24
C PRO A 51 10.75 5.38 -6.44
N PHE A 52 12.00 5.59 -6.84
CA PHE A 52 12.88 6.54 -6.17
C PHE A 52 12.49 8.00 -6.37
N TYR A 53 11.71 8.34 -7.40
CA TYR A 53 11.31 9.74 -7.62
C TYR A 53 10.43 10.27 -6.50
N ALA A 54 9.46 9.48 -6.02
CA ALA A 54 8.64 9.87 -4.87
C ALA A 54 9.49 9.99 -3.59
N LEU A 55 10.50 9.14 -3.43
CA LEU A 55 11.43 9.18 -2.29
C LEU A 55 12.24 10.48 -2.23
N ILE A 56 12.84 10.90 -3.34
CA ILE A 56 13.62 12.15 -3.40
C ILE A 56 12.74 13.40 -3.37
N ALA A 57 11.50 13.30 -3.85
CA ALA A 57 10.52 14.39 -3.82
C ALA A 57 9.87 14.57 -2.45
N THR A 58 9.85 13.54 -1.59
CA THR A 58 9.22 13.60 -0.27
C THR A 58 9.71 14.80 0.56
N PRO A 59 11.01 15.02 0.81
CA PRO A 59 11.46 16.19 1.59
C PRO A 59 11.29 17.53 0.86
N VAL A 60 11.01 17.52 -0.45
CA VAL A 60 10.65 18.73 -1.21
C VAL A 60 9.20 19.11 -0.94
N ALA A 61 8.29 18.12 -1.01
CA ALA A 61 6.86 18.30 -0.80
C ALA A 61 6.47 18.45 0.68
N ILE A 62 7.24 17.88 1.62
CA ILE A 62 6.97 18.01 3.05
C ILE A 62 8.25 18.14 3.86
N TYR A 63 8.30 19.13 4.75
CA TYR A 63 9.37 19.24 5.74
C TYR A 63 8.94 19.95 7.03
N TYR A 64 9.84 19.93 8.00
CA TYR A 64 9.69 20.67 9.25
C TYR A 64 10.83 21.67 9.41
N ASP A 65 10.50 22.91 9.76
CA ASP A 65 11.49 23.94 10.03
C ASP A 65 12.11 23.83 11.43
N GLU A 66 13.00 24.77 11.77
CA GLU A 66 13.66 24.85 13.07
C GLU A 66 12.68 25.10 14.24
N GLU A 67 11.50 25.65 13.96
CA GLU A 67 10.42 25.87 14.92
C GLU A 67 9.45 24.66 15.00
N ASN A 68 9.77 23.56 14.30
CA ASN A 68 8.93 22.38 14.14
C ASN A 68 7.56 22.69 13.50
N GLN A 69 7.43 23.77 12.73
CA GLN A 69 6.25 23.98 11.87
C GLN A 69 6.34 23.05 10.67
N GLN A 70 5.20 22.48 10.30
CA GLN A 70 5.07 21.63 9.13
C GLN A 70 4.79 22.50 7.90
N HIS A 71 5.57 22.29 6.85
CA HIS A 71 5.34 22.85 5.52
C HIS A 71 5.02 21.67 4.60
N VAL A 72 3.87 21.71 3.93
CA VAL A 72 3.35 20.55 3.16
C VAL A 72 2.66 21.02 1.89
N GLU A 73 2.99 20.35 0.81
CA GLU A 73 2.45 20.53 -0.53
C GLU A 73 2.20 19.14 -1.17
N PRO A 74 1.31 19.03 -2.17
CA PRO A 74 0.98 17.74 -2.77
C PRO A 74 2.18 17.01 -3.41
N LEU A 75 2.28 15.71 -3.15
CA LEU A 75 3.13 14.78 -3.88
C LEU A 75 2.26 13.78 -4.65
N LEU A 76 2.29 13.87 -5.98
CA LEU A 76 1.53 13.00 -6.88
C LEU A 76 2.47 12.08 -7.67
N VAL A 77 1.99 10.87 -7.91
CA VAL A 77 2.60 9.92 -8.85
C VAL A 77 1.71 9.89 -10.08
N GLU A 78 2.30 9.94 -11.27
CA GLU A 78 1.55 9.97 -12.53
C GLU A 78 2.25 9.14 -13.61
N ASN A 79 1.46 8.40 -14.39
CA ASN A 79 1.85 7.88 -15.68
C ASN A 79 1.61 8.96 -16.73
N PHE A 80 2.64 9.71 -17.11
CA PHE A 80 2.53 10.83 -18.07
C PHE A 80 2.01 10.43 -19.46
N SER A 81 2.01 9.14 -19.82
CA SER A 81 1.46 8.68 -21.10
C SER A 81 -0.04 8.41 -21.05
N SER A 82 -0.58 8.11 -19.87
CA SER A 82 -1.99 7.84 -19.64
C SER A 82 -2.35 8.12 -18.17
N PRO A 83 -2.41 9.40 -17.75
CA PRO A 83 -2.65 9.76 -16.36
C PRO A 83 -3.95 9.17 -15.80
N SER A 84 -3.93 8.77 -14.53
CA SER A 84 -5.17 8.41 -13.86
C SER A 84 -6.11 9.62 -13.73
N ARG A 85 -7.41 9.40 -14.02
CA ARG A 85 -8.48 10.38 -13.77
C ARG A 85 -8.52 10.85 -12.32
N ALA A 86 -8.05 10.04 -11.37
CA ALA A 86 -7.99 10.43 -9.95
C ALA A 86 -6.99 11.58 -9.72
N VAL A 87 -5.84 11.52 -10.40
CA VAL A 87 -4.78 12.54 -10.36
C VAL A 87 -5.25 13.81 -11.04
N GLU A 88 -5.77 13.70 -12.27
CA GLU A 88 -6.33 14.83 -13.03
C GLU A 88 -7.40 15.58 -12.24
N ARG A 89 -8.35 14.84 -11.63
CA ARG A 89 -9.42 15.42 -10.82
C ARG A 89 -8.88 16.11 -9.58
N PHE A 90 -7.85 15.57 -8.93
CA PHE A 90 -7.24 16.24 -7.79
C PHE A 90 -6.59 17.56 -8.20
N MET A 91 -5.80 17.57 -9.29
CA MET A 91 -5.14 18.79 -9.79
C MET A 91 -6.16 19.90 -10.09
N GLU A 92 -7.30 19.56 -10.70
CA GLU A 92 -8.38 20.50 -10.96
C GLU A 92 -9.03 21.02 -9.67
N MET A 93 -9.35 20.12 -8.73
CA MET A 93 -10.02 20.50 -7.47
C MET A 93 -9.13 21.31 -6.53
N TYR A 94 -7.82 21.04 -6.54
CA TYR A 94 -6.83 21.73 -5.73
C TYR A 94 -6.37 23.06 -6.35
N ASP A 95 -6.67 23.29 -7.65
CA ASP A 95 -6.12 24.41 -8.42
C ASP A 95 -4.59 24.42 -8.38
N MET A 96 -3.99 23.24 -8.63
CA MET A 96 -2.54 23.06 -8.53
C MET A 96 -1.80 23.93 -9.54
N ASP A 97 -0.95 24.84 -9.04
CA ASP A 97 -0.17 25.76 -9.86
C ASP A 97 1.33 25.46 -9.79
N ASN A 98 1.99 25.51 -10.95
CA ASN A 98 3.44 25.35 -11.14
C ASN A 98 4.14 24.22 -10.34
N PRO A 99 3.67 22.95 -10.42
CA PRO A 99 4.36 21.85 -9.77
C PRO A 99 5.75 21.61 -10.37
N ILE A 100 6.66 21.09 -9.55
CA ILE A 100 7.90 20.46 -10.04
C ILE A 100 7.50 19.14 -10.70
N VAL A 101 7.90 18.95 -11.96
CA VAL A 101 7.56 17.75 -12.74
C VAL A 101 8.79 16.91 -12.99
N ILE A 102 8.74 15.64 -12.58
CA ILE A 102 9.78 14.63 -12.80
C ILE A 102 9.22 13.53 -13.71
N ASP A 103 9.26 13.77 -15.02
CA ASP A 103 8.77 12.87 -16.08
C ASP A 103 9.65 11.60 -16.24
N GLY A 104 10.95 11.72 -15.95
CA GLY A 104 11.89 10.62 -16.04
C GLY A 104 13.35 11.07 -16.01
N GLY A 105 14.26 10.18 -16.36
CA GLY A 105 15.70 10.43 -16.43
C GLY A 105 16.52 9.65 -15.41
N ASP A 106 17.83 9.81 -15.47
CA ASP A 106 18.74 9.15 -14.53
C ASP A 106 18.51 9.69 -13.11
N VAL A 107 18.17 8.81 -12.17
CA VAL A 107 17.74 9.19 -10.81
C VAL A 107 18.81 9.97 -10.04
N ALA A 108 20.10 9.70 -10.31
CA ALA A 108 21.18 10.46 -9.68
C ALA A 108 21.18 11.91 -10.15
N ASN A 109 21.08 12.14 -11.46
CA ASN A 109 20.98 13.50 -12.00
C ASN A 109 19.71 14.22 -11.54
N VAL A 110 18.56 13.53 -11.48
CA VAL A 110 17.32 14.12 -10.97
C VAL A 110 17.48 14.55 -9.50
N SER A 111 18.04 13.69 -8.65
CA SER A 111 18.27 14.02 -7.24
C SER A 111 19.26 15.18 -7.06
N ILE A 112 20.27 15.29 -7.94
CA ILE A 112 21.19 16.43 -7.96
C ILE A 112 20.46 17.72 -8.32
N SER A 113 19.63 17.72 -9.37
CA SER A 113 18.89 18.91 -9.80
C SER A 113 17.99 19.42 -8.69
N LEU A 114 17.14 18.54 -8.13
CA LEU A 114 16.28 18.90 -7.00
C LEU A 114 17.08 19.46 -5.83
N ALA A 115 18.20 18.82 -5.49
CA ALA A 115 19.04 19.27 -4.38
C ALA A 115 19.60 20.69 -4.62
N THR A 116 19.99 21.01 -5.86
CA THR A 116 20.53 22.34 -6.20
C THR A 116 19.47 23.41 -6.40
N ASP A 117 18.25 23.02 -6.78
CA ASP A 117 17.14 23.94 -7.04
C ASP A 117 16.45 24.35 -5.72
N ILE A 118 16.38 23.43 -4.75
CA ILE A 118 15.67 23.64 -3.48
C ILE A 118 16.59 24.05 -2.34
N TRP A 119 17.81 23.50 -2.24
CA TRP A 119 18.71 23.79 -1.11
C TRP A 119 19.87 24.71 -1.53
N GLN A 120 20.06 25.79 -0.77
CA GLN A 120 21.21 26.69 -0.89
C GLN A 120 22.36 26.23 0.00
N HIS A 121 22.05 25.75 1.21
CA HIS A 121 23.01 25.23 2.17
C HIS A 121 22.40 24.14 3.06
N VAL A 122 23.13 23.04 3.27
CA VAL A 122 22.73 21.96 4.18
C VAL A 122 23.94 21.21 4.72
N GLU A 123 23.97 20.95 6.04
CA GLU A 123 25.06 20.21 6.67
C GLU A 123 24.86 18.69 6.67
N GLU A 124 23.65 18.22 6.42
CA GLU A 124 23.27 16.81 6.50
C GLU A 124 22.47 16.39 5.27
N THR A 125 22.53 15.11 4.90
CA THR A 125 21.75 14.55 3.79
C THR A 125 21.61 13.03 3.93
N VAL A 126 20.63 12.47 3.23
CA VAL A 126 20.50 11.02 3.04
C VAL A 126 21.09 10.61 1.69
N ILE A 127 21.88 9.54 1.66
CA ILE A 127 22.39 8.90 0.44
C ILE A 127 21.82 7.50 0.36
N VAL A 128 21.20 7.19 -0.77
CA VAL A 128 20.55 5.91 -1.04
C VAL A 128 21.24 5.24 -2.22
N LYS A 129 21.62 3.97 -2.05
CA LYS A 129 22.09 3.15 -3.17
C LYS A 129 20.95 2.92 -4.16
N ASN A 130 21.20 3.10 -5.45
CA ASN A 130 20.24 2.89 -6.54
C ASN A 130 19.98 1.39 -6.83
N ASP A 131 19.48 0.66 -5.82
CA ASP A 131 19.05 -0.73 -5.95
C ASP A 131 17.96 -1.07 -4.93
N PHE A 132 17.44 -2.31 -4.98
CA PHE A 132 16.41 -2.78 -4.06
C PHE A 132 16.82 -2.69 -2.58
N ASN A 133 18.10 -2.96 -2.26
CA ASN A 133 18.59 -2.94 -0.89
C ASN A 133 18.66 -1.50 -0.35
N GLY A 134 19.12 -0.54 -1.16
CA GLY A 134 19.04 0.87 -0.83
C GLY A 134 17.60 1.32 -0.65
N TYR A 135 16.70 0.92 -1.55
CA TYR A 135 15.27 1.24 -1.48
C TYR A 135 14.60 0.73 -0.19
N SER A 136 14.78 -0.55 0.16
CA SER A 136 14.12 -1.18 1.31
C SER A 136 14.50 -0.54 2.65
N ILE A 137 15.74 -0.07 2.77
CA ILE A 137 16.22 0.68 3.94
C ILE A 137 15.73 2.13 3.89
N ALA A 138 15.78 2.76 2.72
CA ALA A 138 15.41 4.16 2.52
C ALA A 138 13.95 4.45 2.89
N ILE A 139 12.99 3.60 2.51
CA ILE A 139 11.58 3.82 2.84
C ILE A 139 11.33 3.95 4.35
N ASN A 140 12.13 3.27 5.18
CA ASN A 140 12.05 3.35 6.64
C ASN A 140 12.77 4.59 7.20
N LEU A 141 13.86 5.03 6.56
CA LEU A 141 14.67 6.16 7.02
C LEU A 141 14.13 7.52 6.57
N LEU A 142 13.52 7.60 5.38
CA LEU A 142 13.23 8.86 4.71
C LEU A 142 12.31 9.86 5.42
N PRO A 143 11.41 9.48 6.35
CA PRO A 143 10.75 10.48 7.18
C PRO A 143 11.75 11.41 7.90
N LEU A 144 12.94 10.89 8.27
CA LEU A 144 14.03 11.69 8.83
C LEU A 144 14.44 12.87 7.92
N ALA A 145 14.44 12.66 6.59
CA ALA A 145 14.80 13.69 5.63
C ALA A 145 13.81 14.86 5.68
N SER A 146 12.51 14.56 5.73
CA SER A 146 11.44 15.55 5.92
C SER A 146 11.55 16.25 7.28
N TYR A 147 11.76 15.49 8.36
CA TYR A 147 11.83 16.06 9.70
C TYR A 147 13.05 16.95 9.95
N LYS A 148 14.12 16.77 9.17
CA LYS A 148 15.30 17.63 9.17
C LYS A 148 15.31 18.65 8.03
N GLY A 149 14.38 18.56 7.09
CA GLY A 149 14.37 19.38 5.88
C GLY A 149 15.61 19.21 5.00
N ILE A 150 16.18 18.01 4.93
CA ILE A 150 17.45 17.72 4.22
C ILE A 150 17.21 16.99 2.89
N PRO A 151 18.10 17.14 1.88
CA PRO A 151 17.94 16.47 0.60
C PRO A 151 18.23 14.97 0.70
N VAL A 152 17.68 14.23 -0.27
CA VAL A 152 17.96 12.80 -0.49
C VAL A 152 18.63 12.66 -1.85
N PHE A 153 19.79 12.00 -1.87
CA PHE A 153 20.50 11.63 -3.09
C PHE A 153 20.37 10.14 -3.35
N VAL A 154 20.09 9.77 -4.59
CA VAL A 154 20.11 8.37 -5.03
C VAL A 154 21.26 8.22 -6.01
N ALA A 155 22.15 7.26 -5.80
CA ALA A 155 23.31 7.09 -6.67
C ALA A 155 23.77 5.64 -6.72
N ASP A 156 24.51 5.31 -7.77
CA ASP A 156 25.24 4.05 -7.86
C ASP A 156 26.59 4.13 -7.18
N ASP A 157 27.23 5.30 -7.25
CA ASP A 157 28.53 5.59 -6.66
C ASP A 157 28.54 7.03 -6.13
N VAL A 158 29.12 7.23 -4.95
CA VAL A 158 29.13 8.54 -4.28
C VAL A 158 29.82 9.63 -5.13
N SER A 159 30.72 9.26 -6.04
CA SER A 159 31.39 10.20 -6.95
C SER A 159 30.42 10.93 -7.89
N GLN A 160 29.25 10.35 -8.19
CA GLN A 160 28.22 10.99 -9.01
C GLN A 160 27.64 12.24 -8.33
N ILE A 161 27.50 12.20 -7.01
CA ILE A 161 26.85 13.26 -6.20
C ILE A 161 27.84 14.12 -5.42
N MET A 162 29.10 13.67 -5.29
CA MET A 162 30.18 14.32 -4.54
C MET A 162 30.36 15.82 -4.82
N PRO A 163 30.31 16.32 -6.08
CA PRO A 163 30.43 17.75 -6.34
C PRO A 163 29.31 18.57 -5.69
N THR A 164 28.08 18.05 -5.72
CA THR A 164 26.89 18.68 -5.14
C THR A 164 26.95 18.66 -3.63
N LEU A 165 27.33 17.53 -3.02
CA LEU A 165 27.53 17.42 -1.56
C LEU A 165 28.51 18.49 -1.03
N LYS A 166 29.62 18.71 -1.75
CA LYS A 166 30.60 19.74 -1.40
C LYS A 166 30.05 21.15 -1.56
N THR A 167 29.28 21.39 -2.63
CA THR A 167 28.70 22.70 -2.93
C THR A 167 27.68 23.11 -1.88
N LEU A 168 26.82 22.19 -1.46
CA LEU A 168 25.80 22.42 -0.44
C LEU A 168 26.39 22.52 0.99
N GLY A 169 27.64 22.10 1.19
CA GLY A 169 28.31 22.18 2.49
C GLY A 169 28.03 20.99 3.43
N VAL A 170 27.68 19.84 2.87
CA VAL A 170 27.38 18.61 3.61
C VAL A 170 28.57 18.18 4.47
N LYS A 171 28.30 17.80 5.72
CA LYS A 171 29.26 17.31 6.71
C LYS A 171 28.90 15.92 7.24
N THR A 172 27.61 15.56 7.25
CA THR A 172 27.12 14.26 7.72
C THR A 172 26.23 13.61 6.66
N THR A 173 26.40 12.32 6.44
CA THR A 173 25.55 11.54 5.53
C THR A 173 24.95 10.35 6.25
N TYR A 174 23.63 10.21 6.12
CA TYR A 174 22.90 9.00 6.48
C TYR A 174 22.83 8.09 5.26
N VAL A 175 23.34 6.87 5.34
CA VAL A 175 23.58 6.02 4.17
C VAL A 175 22.71 4.76 4.21
N CYS A 176 21.90 4.57 3.18
CA CYS A 176 21.06 3.39 2.95
C CYS A 176 21.67 2.49 1.87
N GLY A 177 22.04 1.26 2.26
CA GLY A 177 22.58 0.26 1.35
C GLY A 177 24.11 0.31 1.18
N ASP A 178 24.62 -0.51 0.28
CA ASP A 178 26.06 -0.69 0.04
C ASP A 178 26.61 0.37 -0.93
N ILE A 179 26.69 1.60 -0.42
CA ILE A 179 27.30 2.75 -1.08
C ILE A 179 28.20 3.51 -0.11
N ASP A 180 29.26 4.13 -0.60
CA ASP A 180 30.12 5.01 0.19
C ASP A 180 29.37 6.27 0.66
N GLY A 181 29.70 6.75 1.86
CA GLY A 181 29.19 8.01 2.40
C GLY A 181 30.17 9.18 2.22
N TYR A 182 29.81 10.36 2.71
CA TYR A 182 30.65 11.56 2.68
C TYR A 182 30.67 12.26 4.04
N GLY A 183 31.86 12.72 4.48
CA GLY A 183 32.02 13.33 5.80
C GLY A 183 31.82 12.32 6.94
N LYS A 184 31.01 12.68 7.95
CA LYS A 184 30.62 11.77 9.03
C LYS A 184 29.51 10.85 8.53
N VAL A 185 29.75 9.55 8.54
CA VAL A 185 28.80 8.57 8.01
C VAL A 185 28.02 7.90 9.13
N VAL A 186 26.69 7.92 9.03
CA VAL A 186 25.76 7.08 9.81
C VAL A 186 25.17 6.06 8.84
N ARG A 187 25.57 4.79 8.98
CA ARG A 187 25.20 3.73 8.02
C ARG A 187 24.04 2.90 8.54
N PHE A 188 23.13 2.57 7.64
CA PHE A 188 22.04 1.63 7.85
C PHE A 188 22.21 0.46 6.88
N ASP A 189 22.44 -0.72 7.45
CA ASP A 189 22.65 -1.97 6.70
C ASP A 189 21.36 -2.81 6.63
N ASP A 190 20.33 -2.43 7.37
CA ASP A 190 19.04 -3.12 7.44
C ASP A 190 17.91 -2.14 7.79
N ALA A 191 16.69 -2.49 7.39
CA ALA A 191 15.49 -1.68 7.57
C ALA A 191 15.09 -1.49 9.06
N THR A 192 15.44 -2.45 9.92
CA THR A 192 15.12 -2.40 11.35
C THR A 192 15.84 -1.27 12.05
N LYS A 193 17.16 -1.16 11.86
CA LYS A 193 17.93 -0.02 12.39
C LYS A 193 17.43 1.32 11.86
N ALA A 194 16.93 1.36 10.64
CA ALA A 194 16.41 2.58 10.04
C ALA A 194 15.14 3.07 10.76
N TYR A 195 14.10 2.23 10.88
CA TYR A 195 12.87 2.69 11.56
C TYR A 195 13.08 2.92 13.06
N GLU A 196 13.94 2.16 13.74
CA GLU A 196 14.27 2.38 15.15
C GLU A 196 14.94 3.75 15.35
N TYR A 197 15.85 4.12 14.45
CA TYR A 197 16.49 5.43 14.48
C TYR A 197 15.50 6.57 14.25
N VAL A 198 14.58 6.42 13.29
CA VAL A 198 13.54 7.43 13.06
C VAL A 198 12.57 7.51 14.23
N MET A 199 12.18 6.38 14.84
CA MET A 199 11.33 6.32 16.02
C MET A 199 11.91 7.14 17.18
N GLU A 200 13.17 6.91 17.53
CA GLU A 200 13.83 7.65 18.61
C GLU A 200 13.96 9.14 18.25
N PHE A 201 14.27 9.46 16.99
CA PHE A 201 14.32 10.84 16.52
C PHE A 201 12.95 11.55 16.62
N VAL A 202 11.87 10.87 16.25
CA VAL A 202 10.50 11.38 16.30
C VAL A 202 10.08 11.63 17.75
N LYS A 203 10.35 10.67 18.66
CA LYS A 203 10.12 10.84 20.10
C LYS A 203 10.88 12.04 20.66
N ASP A 204 12.15 12.20 20.29
CA ASP A 204 12.97 13.32 20.74
C ASP A 204 12.51 14.68 20.16
N LYS A 205 12.09 14.74 18.88
CA LYS A 205 11.71 15.99 18.21
C LYS A 205 10.27 16.42 18.52
N PHE A 206 9.33 15.48 18.58
CA PHE A 206 7.89 15.75 18.69
C PHE A 206 7.26 15.31 20.01
N GLY A 207 7.95 14.50 20.81
CA GLY A 207 7.49 14.00 22.11
C GLY A 207 6.74 12.66 22.05
N GLU A 208 6.21 12.29 20.88
CA GLU A 208 5.50 11.03 20.65
C GLU A 208 5.59 10.62 19.17
N VAL A 209 5.33 9.34 18.88
CA VAL A 209 5.11 8.85 17.51
C VAL A 209 3.62 8.87 17.23
N GLY A 210 3.18 9.75 16.32
CA GLY A 210 1.75 9.97 16.07
C GLY A 210 1.09 8.95 15.12
N TYR A 211 1.90 8.21 14.35
CA TYR A 211 1.40 7.38 13.26
C TYR A 211 2.41 6.28 12.87
N ILE A 212 1.91 5.12 12.44
CA ILE A 212 2.71 4.06 11.85
C ILE A 212 2.19 3.80 10.44
N VAL A 213 3.07 3.92 9.43
CA VAL A 213 2.76 3.46 8.07
C VAL A 213 3.38 2.09 7.87
N MET A 214 2.57 1.04 7.83
CA MET A 214 3.00 -0.29 7.44
C MET A 214 3.06 -0.40 5.92
N SER A 215 4.16 -0.93 5.40
CA SER A 215 4.38 -1.06 3.96
C SER A 215 5.31 -2.23 3.64
N ASN A 216 5.51 -2.57 2.37
CA ASN A 216 6.45 -3.63 1.97
C ASN A 216 7.26 -3.17 0.75
N PRO A 217 8.61 -3.17 0.82
CA PRO A 217 9.44 -2.76 -0.30
C PRO A 217 9.40 -3.68 -1.51
N LEU A 218 8.90 -4.93 -1.38
CA LEU A 218 8.81 -5.88 -2.50
C LEU A 218 7.82 -5.45 -3.59
N ASP A 219 6.99 -4.44 -3.32
CA ASP A 219 6.00 -3.92 -4.27
C ASP A 219 6.59 -3.21 -5.50
N ILE A 220 7.91 -3.00 -5.53
CA ILE A 220 8.65 -2.53 -6.70
C ILE A 220 9.24 -3.67 -7.54
N THR A 221 9.11 -4.92 -7.09
CA THR A 221 9.72 -6.09 -7.71
C THR A 221 8.67 -7.05 -8.23
N LYS A 222 8.55 -7.13 -9.57
CA LYS A 222 7.72 -8.14 -10.22
C LYS A 222 8.45 -9.48 -10.36
N PRO A 223 7.74 -10.62 -10.23
CA PRO A 223 8.28 -11.91 -10.62
C PRO A 223 8.76 -11.89 -12.07
N ARG A 224 9.90 -12.52 -12.31
CA ARG A 224 10.44 -12.61 -13.67
C ARG A 224 9.79 -13.78 -14.40
N VAL A 225 9.27 -13.49 -15.58
CA VAL A 225 8.79 -14.53 -16.51
C VAL A 225 9.98 -15.31 -17.05
N LEU A 226 9.98 -16.63 -16.84
CA LEU A 226 11.02 -17.56 -17.25
C LEU A 226 10.69 -18.25 -18.57
N ASP A 227 9.41 -18.53 -18.79
CA ASP A 227 8.86 -19.21 -19.97
C ASP A 227 7.37 -18.88 -20.08
N SER A 228 6.76 -19.08 -21.26
CA SER A 228 5.33 -18.84 -21.44
C SER A 228 4.72 -19.71 -22.55
N VAL A 229 3.48 -20.17 -22.33
CA VAL A 229 2.65 -20.82 -23.35
C VAL A 229 1.31 -20.09 -23.48
N GLU A 230 0.73 -20.10 -24.68
CA GLU A 230 -0.53 -19.41 -24.98
C GLU A 230 -1.55 -20.33 -25.64
N TYR A 231 -2.82 -20.08 -25.34
CA TYR A 231 -3.98 -20.76 -25.90
C TYR A 231 -5.01 -19.70 -26.30
N GLU A 232 -5.63 -19.86 -27.47
CA GLU A 232 -6.63 -18.93 -27.99
C GLU A 232 -7.83 -19.71 -28.52
N PHE A 233 -9.03 -19.27 -28.15
CA PHE A 233 -10.27 -19.90 -28.55
C PHE A 233 -11.33 -18.86 -28.89
N THR A 234 -12.13 -19.15 -29.92
CA THR A 234 -13.31 -18.38 -30.32
C THR A 234 -14.49 -19.32 -30.41
N GLN A 235 -15.60 -18.99 -29.79
CA GLN A 235 -16.79 -19.84 -29.84
C GLN A 235 -18.10 -19.04 -29.74
N THR A 236 -19.18 -19.60 -30.30
CA THR A 236 -20.54 -19.13 -30.09
C THR A 236 -21.30 -20.15 -29.22
N ILE A 237 -21.90 -19.68 -28.13
CA ILE A 237 -22.62 -20.51 -27.15
C ILE A 237 -24.05 -20.01 -26.93
N PRO A 238 -24.98 -20.87 -26.46
CA PRO A 238 -26.31 -20.44 -26.05
C PRO A 238 -26.27 -19.44 -24.90
N SER A 239 -27.24 -18.51 -24.88
CA SER A 239 -27.50 -17.66 -23.72
C SER A 239 -28.19 -18.47 -22.62
N VAL A 240 -27.70 -18.36 -21.39
CA VAL A 240 -28.32 -19.01 -20.20
C VAL A 240 -29.32 -18.13 -19.47
N ALA A 241 -29.67 -16.96 -20.02
CA ALA A 241 -30.69 -16.10 -19.41
C ALA A 241 -32.03 -16.83 -19.27
N VAL A 242 -32.68 -16.70 -18.11
CA VAL A 242 -33.93 -17.42 -17.78
C VAL A 242 -35.13 -16.69 -18.38
N LEU A 243 -35.20 -16.68 -19.71
CA LEU A 243 -36.28 -16.10 -20.51
C LEU A 243 -36.87 -17.16 -21.45
N PRO A 244 -38.13 -17.04 -21.91
CA PRO A 244 -38.80 -18.09 -22.68
C PRO A 244 -38.05 -18.52 -23.95
N ALA A 245 -37.54 -17.57 -24.74
CA ALA A 245 -36.83 -17.87 -25.99
C ALA A 245 -35.50 -18.59 -25.74
N GLN A 246 -34.72 -18.08 -24.78
CA GLN A 246 -33.44 -18.64 -24.34
C GLN A 246 -33.62 -20.03 -23.75
N SER A 247 -34.59 -20.23 -22.86
CA SER A 247 -34.87 -21.52 -22.23
C SER A 247 -35.26 -22.60 -23.26
N LEU A 248 -36.09 -22.23 -24.25
CA LEU A 248 -36.44 -23.12 -25.37
C LEU A 248 -35.22 -23.43 -26.24
N TYR A 249 -34.38 -22.42 -26.50
CA TYR A 249 -33.17 -22.60 -27.29
C TYR A 249 -32.16 -23.52 -26.60
N VAL A 250 -31.86 -23.29 -25.32
CA VAL A 250 -30.99 -24.16 -24.49
C VAL A 250 -31.51 -25.59 -24.46
N ALA A 251 -32.81 -25.78 -24.21
CA ALA A 251 -33.42 -27.11 -24.23
C ALA A 251 -33.27 -27.79 -25.60
N SER A 252 -33.45 -27.04 -26.69
CA SER A 252 -33.25 -27.56 -28.05
C SER A 252 -31.80 -27.96 -28.34
N GLN A 253 -30.82 -27.17 -27.88
CA GLN A 253 -29.40 -27.50 -28.06
C GLN A 253 -29.02 -28.73 -27.23
N ALA A 254 -29.51 -28.84 -26.00
CA ALA A 254 -29.29 -30.00 -25.14
C ALA A 254 -29.84 -31.30 -25.78
N LEU A 255 -31.04 -31.25 -26.36
CA LEU A 255 -31.62 -32.38 -27.10
C LEU A 255 -30.82 -32.78 -28.34
N LEU A 256 -30.15 -31.82 -28.97
CA LEU A 256 -29.26 -32.03 -30.11
C LEU A 256 -27.85 -32.47 -29.69
N GLY A 257 -27.58 -32.60 -28.39
CA GLY A 257 -26.27 -32.96 -27.85
C GLY A 257 -25.20 -31.90 -28.11
N LYS A 258 -25.58 -30.63 -28.28
CA LYS A 258 -24.63 -29.53 -28.45
C LYS A 258 -24.20 -28.97 -27.10
N ASP A 259 -23.01 -28.40 -27.10
CA ASP A 259 -22.46 -27.74 -25.91
C ASP A 259 -23.32 -26.53 -25.52
N LEU A 260 -23.63 -26.46 -24.23
CA LEU A 260 -24.38 -25.36 -23.64
C LEU A 260 -23.45 -24.25 -23.09
N PHE A 261 -22.17 -24.54 -23.02
CA PHE A 261 -21.13 -23.70 -22.44
C PHE A 261 -19.86 -23.84 -23.28
N GLY A 262 -19.00 -22.84 -23.20
CA GLY A 262 -17.63 -22.97 -23.63
C GLY A 262 -16.88 -23.89 -22.68
N ILE A 263 -16.15 -24.87 -23.19
CA ILE A 263 -15.26 -25.71 -22.39
C ILE A 263 -13.93 -25.78 -23.11
N HIS A 264 -12.94 -25.12 -22.54
CA HIS A 264 -11.60 -25.01 -23.09
C HIS A 264 -10.59 -25.57 -22.11
N GLU A 265 -9.57 -26.24 -22.63
CA GLU A 265 -8.53 -26.86 -21.83
C GLU A 265 -7.19 -26.15 -22.09
N PHE A 266 -6.44 -25.92 -21.02
CA PHE A 266 -5.07 -25.42 -21.08
C PHE A 266 -4.19 -26.25 -20.14
N GLU A 267 -2.88 -26.24 -20.35
CA GLU A 267 -1.94 -27.05 -19.58
C GLU A 267 -0.91 -26.16 -18.90
N ILE A 268 -0.68 -26.41 -17.61
CA ILE A 268 0.48 -25.90 -16.89
C ILE A 268 1.59 -26.94 -17.04
N PRO A 269 2.70 -26.63 -17.74
CA PRO A 269 3.78 -27.59 -17.98
C PRO A 269 4.41 -28.16 -16.70
N ASP A 270 4.82 -29.44 -16.73
CA ASP A 270 5.39 -30.16 -15.59
C ASP A 270 6.66 -29.55 -15.00
N ASN A 271 7.37 -28.72 -15.75
CA ASN A 271 8.58 -28.04 -15.30
C ASN A 271 8.32 -26.69 -14.62
N TYR A 272 7.06 -26.26 -14.49
CA TYR A 272 6.73 -24.97 -13.87
C TYR A 272 6.51 -25.16 -12.37
N THR A 273 7.38 -24.56 -11.55
CA THR A 273 7.20 -24.52 -10.08
C THR A 273 6.08 -23.55 -9.70
N TYR A 274 6.08 -22.36 -10.30
CA TYR A 274 5.03 -21.35 -10.15
C TYR A 274 4.56 -20.94 -11.54
N ALA A 275 3.25 -20.89 -11.71
CA ALA A 275 2.61 -20.54 -12.96
C ALA A 275 1.63 -19.39 -12.73
N ARG A 276 1.85 -18.27 -13.41
CA ARG A 276 0.86 -17.19 -13.52
C ARG A 276 -0.02 -17.46 -14.72
N VAL A 277 -1.32 -17.56 -14.49
CA VAL A 277 -2.31 -17.75 -15.54
C VAL A 277 -3.02 -16.42 -15.75
N LYS A 278 -2.99 -15.91 -16.97
CA LYS A 278 -3.70 -14.70 -17.41
C LYS A 278 -4.80 -15.10 -18.37
N ILE A 279 -6.02 -14.67 -18.09
CA ILE A 279 -7.20 -14.94 -18.91
C ILE A 279 -7.76 -13.61 -19.38
N ASP A 280 -7.70 -13.39 -20.69
CA ASP A 280 -8.38 -12.29 -21.38
C ASP A 280 -9.63 -12.86 -22.05
N LEU A 281 -10.81 -12.40 -21.63
CA LEU A 281 -12.10 -12.79 -22.19
C LEU A 281 -12.80 -11.56 -22.76
N ILE A 282 -13.28 -11.66 -24.00
CA ILE A 282 -13.96 -10.58 -24.71
C ILE A 282 -15.34 -11.07 -25.14
N ASN A 283 -16.38 -10.33 -24.78
CA ASN A 283 -17.73 -10.51 -25.31
C ASN A 283 -17.82 -9.85 -26.68
N LEU A 284 -17.94 -10.65 -27.73
CA LEU A 284 -18.04 -10.15 -29.10
C LEU A 284 -19.43 -9.56 -29.43
N ASP A 285 -20.40 -9.79 -28.55
CA ASP A 285 -21.78 -9.30 -28.65
C ASP A 285 -22.09 -8.40 -27.44
N SER A 286 -21.38 -7.25 -27.35
CA SER A 286 -21.38 -6.33 -26.20
C SER A 286 -22.52 -5.31 -26.18
N ASP A 287 -23.31 -5.20 -27.25
CA ASP A 287 -24.28 -4.11 -27.47
C ASP A 287 -25.24 -3.85 -26.29
N ASN A 288 -25.63 -4.89 -25.55
CA ASN A 288 -26.59 -4.78 -24.45
C ASN A 288 -25.96 -4.95 -23.06
N ALA A 289 -24.62 -4.94 -22.93
CA ALA A 289 -23.93 -5.12 -21.66
C ALA A 289 -24.31 -4.04 -20.63
N LYS A 290 -24.34 -2.77 -21.07
CA LYS A 290 -24.72 -1.64 -20.23
C LYS A 290 -26.21 -1.61 -19.87
N GLU A 291 -27.09 -1.82 -20.85
CA GLU A 291 -28.54 -1.62 -20.67
C GLU A 291 -29.24 -2.81 -20.02
N LEU A 292 -28.88 -4.03 -20.40
CA LEU A 292 -29.55 -5.26 -19.95
C LEU A 292 -28.70 -6.08 -18.97
N GLY A 293 -27.42 -5.76 -18.80
CA GLY A 293 -26.51 -6.56 -17.99
C GLY A 293 -26.10 -7.86 -18.69
N ASP A 294 -26.04 -7.85 -20.02
CA ASP A 294 -25.39 -8.91 -20.79
C ASP A 294 -23.93 -9.07 -20.32
N GLY A 295 -23.42 -10.29 -20.36
CA GLY A 295 -22.05 -10.56 -19.96
C GLY A 295 -21.68 -12.03 -19.97
N LEU A 296 -20.39 -12.27 -19.73
CA LEU A 296 -19.80 -13.60 -19.70
C LEU A 296 -19.26 -13.91 -18.31
N PHE A 297 -19.26 -15.20 -17.96
CA PHE A 297 -18.71 -15.72 -16.72
C PHE A 297 -17.66 -16.78 -17.04
N ILE A 298 -16.58 -16.79 -16.28
CA ILE A 298 -15.57 -17.85 -16.30
C ILE A 298 -15.64 -18.68 -15.03
N MET A 299 -15.38 -19.96 -15.18
CA MET A 299 -15.11 -20.88 -14.08
C MET A 299 -13.88 -21.70 -14.45
N VAL A 300 -12.80 -21.52 -13.69
CA VAL A 300 -11.55 -22.27 -13.89
C VAL A 300 -11.53 -23.45 -12.93
N MET A 301 -11.25 -24.63 -13.47
CA MET A 301 -11.12 -25.87 -12.70
C MET A 301 -9.69 -26.40 -12.77
N ASN A 302 -9.17 -26.83 -11.64
CA ASN A 302 -7.87 -27.50 -11.54
C ASN A 302 -7.92 -28.93 -12.12
N PRO A 303 -6.77 -29.64 -12.21
CA PRO A 303 -6.71 -31.00 -12.74
C PRO A 303 -7.55 -32.02 -11.97
N GLU A 304 -7.89 -31.74 -10.72
CA GLU A 304 -8.73 -32.58 -9.87
C GLU A 304 -10.24 -32.25 -10.01
N GLY A 305 -10.58 -31.21 -10.77
CA GLY A 305 -11.96 -30.76 -10.99
C GLY A 305 -12.49 -29.80 -9.92
N ARG A 306 -11.64 -29.29 -9.03
CA ARG A 306 -11.99 -28.25 -8.05
C ARG A 306 -12.04 -26.88 -8.73
N THR A 307 -13.02 -26.05 -8.36
CA THR A 307 -13.11 -24.67 -8.87
C THR A 307 -12.06 -23.80 -8.18
N TYR A 308 -11.26 -23.11 -8.97
CA TYR A 308 -10.15 -22.24 -8.55
C TYR A 308 -10.45 -20.77 -8.72
N ALA A 309 -11.19 -20.42 -9.77
CA ALA A 309 -11.56 -19.04 -10.02
C ALA A 309 -12.96 -18.98 -10.60
N TYR A 310 -13.71 -17.98 -10.15
CA TYR A 310 -14.98 -17.59 -10.73
C TYR A 310 -15.00 -16.08 -10.88
N SER A 311 -15.21 -15.60 -12.10
CA SER A 311 -15.28 -14.16 -12.37
C SER A 311 -16.18 -13.91 -13.57
N ALA A 312 -16.45 -12.64 -13.85
CA ALA A 312 -17.34 -12.22 -14.93
C ALA A 312 -16.83 -10.94 -15.59
N THR A 313 -17.27 -10.69 -16.82
CA THR A 313 -16.98 -9.42 -17.51
C THR A 313 -17.52 -8.21 -16.77
N GLY A 314 -18.59 -8.36 -15.98
CA GLY A 314 -19.07 -7.34 -15.05
C GLY A 314 -18.11 -6.97 -13.90
N ALA A 315 -17.09 -7.80 -13.62
CA ALA A 315 -16.00 -7.48 -12.70
C ALA A 315 -14.74 -6.96 -13.44
N GLY A 316 -14.75 -6.96 -14.78
CA GLY A 316 -13.67 -6.45 -15.61
C GLY A 316 -13.78 -4.95 -15.89
N ILE A 317 -12.79 -4.42 -16.61
CA ILE A 317 -12.76 -3.01 -17.04
C ILE A 317 -13.17 -2.97 -18.52
N PRO A 318 -14.42 -2.56 -18.83
CA PRO A 318 -14.89 -2.46 -20.21
C PRO A 318 -14.25 -1.27 -20.95
N GLU A 319 -14.38 -1.28 -22.28
CA GLU A 319 -14.06 -0.12 -23.12
C GLU A 319 -15.33 0.69 -23.39
N TYR A 320 -15.20 2.02 -23.33
CA TYR A 320 -16.30 2.95 -23.51
C TYR A 320 -16.12 3.80 -24.77
N ASP A 321 -17.21 4.18 -25.40
CA ASP A 321 -17.22 5.26 -26.40
C ASP A 321 -17.30 6.65 -25.75
N ASP A 322 -17.29 7.69 -26.59
CA ASP A 322 -17.40 9.09 -26.15
C ASP A 322 -18.75 9.43 -25.46
N ASN A 323 -19.78 8.60 -25.65
CA ASN A 323 -21.09 8.76 -25.01
C ASN A 323 -21.17 8.02 -23.65
N GLY A 324 -20.11 7.28 -23.29
CA GLY A 324 -20.06 6.45 -22.09
C GLY A 324 -20.83 5.14 -22.23
N ASP A 325 -21.08 4.66 -23.45
CA ASP A 325 -21.64 3.34 -23.72
C ASP A 325 -20.53 2.30 -23.82
N ILE A 326 -20.80 1.07 -23.36
CA ILE A 326 -19.83 -0.03 -23.41
C ILE A 326 -19.72 -0.52 -24.86
N VAL A 327 -18.54 -0.39 -25.45
CA VAL A 327 -18.21 -0.90 -26.79
C VAL A 327 -17.64 -2.32 -26.72
N THR A 328 -16.82 -2.58 -25.70
CA THR A 328 -16.20 -3.88 -25.47
C THR A 328 -16.39 -4.27 -24.01
N ASP A 329 -17.26 -5.25 -23.77
CA ASP A 329 -17.40 -5.92 -22.49
C ASP A 329 -16.32 -7.01 -22.37
N ARG A 330 -15.44 -6.90 -21.39
CA ARG A 330 -14.23 -7.73 -21.28
C ARG A 330 -13.82 -7.99 -19.84
N LEU A 331 -13.11 -9.09 -19.65
CA LEU A 331 -12.48 -9.48 -18.39
C LEU A 331 -11.00 -9.75 -18.65
N HIS A 332 -10.15 -9.15 -17.82
CA HIS A 332 -8.77 -9.58 -17.63
C HIS A 332 -8.68 -10.14 -16.22
N TYR A 333 -8.26 -11.39 -16.08
CA TYR A 333 -8.15 -12.07 -14.79
C TYR A 333 -6.80 -12.77 -14.67
N GLU A 334 -6.08 -12.51 -13.58
CA GLU A 334 -4.80 -13.16 -13.30
C GLU A 334 -4.85 -13.92 -11.98
N PHE A 335 -4.20 -15.08 -11.94
CA PHE A 335 -3.95 -15.81 -10.71
C PHE A 335 -2.64 -16.59 -10.79
N ILE A 336 -2.11 -16.99 -9.64
CA ILE A 336 -0.86 -17.74 -9.56
C ILE A 336 -1.13 -19.09 -8.89
N VAL A 337 -0.58 -20.14 -9.47
CA VAL A 337 -0.61 -21.50 -8.93
C VAL A 337 0.80 -21.97 -8.64
N GLY A 338 1.01 -22.57 -7.46
CA GLY A 338 2.28 -23.19 -7.06
C GLY A 338 2.19 -24.71 -7.07
N ASN A 339 3.24 -25.38 -7.56
CA ASN A 339 3.45 -26.82 -7.47
C ASN A 339 2.26 -27.70 -7.91
N GLU A 340 1.45 -27.24 -8.86
CA GLU A 340 0.28 -27.97 -9.35
C GLU A 340 0.19 -27.86 -10.88
N THR A 341 0.92 -28.75 -11.54
CA THR A 341 1.00 -28.83 -13.00
C THR A 341 -0.13 -29.70 -13.56
N GLY A 342 -0.25 -29.73 -14.88
CA GLY A 342 -1.21 -30.57 -15.59
C GLY A 342 -2.34 -29.78 -16.22
N LYS A 343 -3.46 -30.47 -16.46
CA LYS A 343 -4.52 -30.00 -17.36
C LYS A 343 -5.63 -29.27 -16.59
N TYR A 344 -5.84 -28.01 -16.92
CA TYR A 344 -6.88 -27.16 -16.37
C TYR A 344 -8.01 -26.99 -17.38
N THR A 345 -9.19 -26.64 -16.88
CA THR A 345 -10.36 -26.36 -17.72
C THR A 345 -10.91 -24.97 -17.41
N VAL A 346 -11.13 -24.16 -18.44
CA VAL A 346 -11.93 -22.93 -18.34
C VAL A 346 -13.30 -23.18 -18.94
N ARG A 347 -14.33 -22.98 -18.14
CA ARG A 347 -15.73 -22.96 -18.60
C ARG A 347 -16.17 -21.53 -18.82
N VAL A 348 -16.72 -21.23 -19.99
CA VAL A 348 -17.32 -19.93 -20.31
C VAL A 348 -18.83 -20.07 -20.39
N ILE A 349 -19.54 -19.23 -19.62
CA ILE A 349 -21.00 -19.18 -19.55
C ILE A 349 -21.43 -17.81 -20.05
N GLY A 350 -22.33 -17.76 -21.02
CA GLY A 350 -22.78 -16.51 -21.61
C GLY A 350 -24.21 -16.16 -21.24
N ARG A 351 -24.44 -14.90 -20.87
CA ARG A 351 -25.76 -14.35 -20.55
C ARG A 351 -26.03 -13.17 -21.47
N TRP A 352 -26.95 -13.38 -22.41
CA TRP A 352 -27.50 -12.35 -23.29
C TRP A 352 -29.02 -12.31 -23.17
N PHE A 353 -29.59 -11.14 -22.85
CA PHE A 353 -31.02 -11.00 -22.61
C PHE A 353 -31.79 -10.72 -23.91
N ALA A 354 -31.18 -10.01 -24.86
CA ALA A 354 -31.76 -9.74 -26.17
C ALA A 354 -31.62 -10.91 -27.16
N ASP A 355 -30.55 -11.70 -27.00
CA ASP A 355 -30.18 -12.76 -27.93
C ASP A 355 -30.22 -14.16 -27.30
N VAL A 356 -30.51 -15.17 -28.13
CA VAL A 356 -30.56 -16.58 -27.68
C VAL A 356 -29.18 -17.26 -27.65
N LYS A 357 -28.16 -16.59 -28.19
CA LYS A 357 -26.77 -17.04 -28.26
C LYS A 357 -25.86 -15.82 -28.41
N GLY A 358 -24.60 -15.97 -28.07
CA GLY A 358 -23.57 -14.97 -28.33
C GLY A 358 -22.20 -15.61 -28.45
N SER A 359 -21.21 -14.82 -28.81
CA SER A 359 -19.86 -15.23 -29.18
C SER A 359 -18.84 -14.53 -28.29
N TYR A 360 -17.72 -15.21 -28.07
CA TYR A 360 -16.63 -14.69 -27.28
C TYR A 360 -15.29 -15.14 -27.83
N ASP A 361 -14.27 -14.34 -27.51
CA ASP A 361 -12.87 -14.70 -27.64
C ASP A 361 -12.27 -14.87 -26.25
N ILE A 362 -11.49 -15.93 -26.06
CA ILE A 362 -10.71 -16.13 -24.84
C ILE A 362 -9.26 -16.45 -25.18
N LYS A 363 -8.35 -15.70 -24.57
CA LYS A 363 -6.92 -15.94 -24.62
C LYS A 363 -6.43 -16.30 -23.22
N ILE A 364 -5.69 -17.40 -23.12
CA ILE A 364 -5.10 -17.88 -21.88
C ILE A 364 -3.59 -17.91 -22.07
N ARG A 365 -2.87 -17.16 -21.25
CA ARG A 365 -1.40 -17.21 -21.17
C ARG A 365 -0.99 -17.84 -19.85
N VAL A 366 -0.13 -18.84 -19.92
CA VAL A 366 0.49 -19.45 -18.74
C VAL A 366 1.97 -19.07 -18.74
N GLU A 367 2.40 -18.30 -17.75
CA GLU A 367 3.76 -17.84 -17.58
C GLU A 367 4.42 -18.61 -16.44
N SER A 368 5.58 -19.22 -16.67
CA SER A 368 6.44 -19.69 -15.58
C SER A 368 7.10 -18.47 -14.94
N ILE A 369 6.99 -18.35 -13.61
CA ILE A 369 7.60 -17.25 -12.86
C ILE A 369 8.56 -17.78 -11.79
N ASP A 370 9.57 -17.01 -11.42
CA ASP A 370 10.57 -17.44 -10.45
C ASP A 370 10.11 -17.39 -8.99
N ASN A 371 9.07 -16.63 -8.67
CA ASN A 371 8.55 -16.46 -7.31
C ASN A 371 7.05 -16.14 -7.31
N PRO A 372 6.25 -16.63 -6.33
CA PRO A 372 4.80 -16.42 -6.31
C PRO A 372 4.36 -15.10 -5.66
N ILE A 373 5.26 -14.34 -5.03
CA ILE A 373 4.95 -13.02 -4.48
C ILE A 373 4.90 -12.02 -5.63
N ASP A 374 3.69 -11.58 -5.99
CA ASP A 374 3.43 -10.61 -7.03
C ASP A 374 2.63 -9.43 -6.46
N PRO A 375 3.17 -8.20 -6.48
CA PRO A 375 2.39 -7.03 -6.07
C PRO A 375 1.29 -6.75 -7.10
N VAL A 376 0.04 -6.77 -6.66
CA VAL A 376 -1.10 -6.39 -7.49
C VAL A 376 -1.28 -4.88 -7.53
N MET A 377 -0.70 -4.14 -6.58
CA MET A 377 -0.64 -2.68 -6.57
C MET A 377 0.81 -2.25 -6.44
N GLU A 378 1.42 -1.87 -7.56
CA GLU A 378 2.85 -1.59 -7.64
C GLU A 378 3.22 -0.24 -7.00
N ARG A 379 4.39 -0.21 -6.36
CA ARG A 379 5.11 1.01 -5.90
C ARG A 379 4.37 1.86 -4.86
N LEU A 380 3.34 1.35 -4.18
CA LEU A 380 2.65 2.02 -3.08
C LEU A 380 3.61 2.42 -1.95
N SER A 381 4.62 1.60 -1.67
CA SER A 381 5.60 1.81 -0.61
C SER A 381 6.40 3.10 -0.77
N SER A 382 6.52 3.61 -2.00
CA SER A 382 7.24 4.85 -2.32
C SER A 382 6.57 6.10 -1.71
N LEU A 383 5.28 6.02 -1.38
CA LEU A 383 4.50 7.08 -0.76
C LEU A 383 4.48 6.99 0.78
N ALA A 384 4.97 5.89 1.36
CA ALA A 384 4.94 5.67 2.80
C ALA A 384 5.71 6.75 3.59
N PRO A 385 6.90 7.22 3.15
CA PRO A 385 7.62 8.28 3.85
C PRO A 385 6.85 9.61 3.88
N TYR A 386 6.17 9.98 2.80
CA TYR A 386 5.36 11.19 2.73
C TYR A 386 4.20 11.12 3.73
N LEU A 387 3.44 10.01 3.72
CA LEU A 387 2.34 9.80 4.64
C LEU A 387 2.78 9.79 6.11
N ALA A 388 3.89 9.10 6.43
CA ALA A 388 4.45 9.09 7.78
C ALA A 388 4.88 10.50 8.21
N SER A 389 5.56 11.24 7.33
CA SER A 389 6.03 12.61 7.59
C SER A 389 4.86 13.56 7.89
N PHE A 390 3.74 13.41 7.17
CA PHE A 390 2.55 14.22 7.36
C PHE A 390 1.97 14.08 8.77
N HIS A 391 1.99 12.87 9.32
CA HIS A 391 1.45 12.58 10.65
C HIS A 391 2.49 12.51 11.77
N ARG A 392 3.73 13.00 11.56
CA ARG A 392 4.83 12.90 12.55
C ARG A 392 5.06 11.45 13.01
N GLY A 393 4.96 10.52 12.06
CA GLY A 393 5.02 9.09 12.29
C GLY A 393 6.33 8.43 11.87
N ILE A 394 6.28 7.11 11.78
CA ILE A 394 7.35 6.28 11.25
C ILE A 394 6.80 5.40 10.12
N VAL A 395 7.72 4.90 9.29
CA VAL A 395 7.42 3.81 8.37
C VAL A 395 7.91 2.52 9.02
N PHE A 396 7.07 1.48 9.01
CA PHE A 396 7.40 0.13 9.46
C PHE A 396 7.24 -0.81 8.27
N ALA A 397 8.32 -0.98 7.50
CA ALA A 397 8.29 -1.71 6.24
C ALA A 397 9.40 -2.75 6.16
N LEU A 398 9.01 -4.02 6.06
CA LEU A 398 9.93 -5.15 5.95
C LEU A 398 9.51 -6.02 4.76
N ASP A 399 10.49 -6.51 4.01
CA ASP A 399 10.28 -7.41 2.86
C ASP A 399 9.53 -8.69 3.27
N ASN A 400 9.87 -9.21 4.44
CA ASN A 400 9.34 -10.43 5.01
C ASN A 400 7.88 -10.32 5.48
N PHE A 401 7.19 -9.20 5.27
CA PHE A 401 5.75 -9.11 5.48
C PHE A 401 4.94 -9.76 4.36
N ALA A 402 5.52 -9.90 3.17
CA ALA A 402 4.82 -10.48 2.03
C ALA A 402 4.55 -11.96 2.26
N PHE A 403 3.41 -12.41 1.76
CA PHE A 403 3.01 -13.81 1.82
C PHE A 403 2.42 -14.26 0.48
N ALA A 404 2.79 -15.48 0.09
CA ALA A 404 2.15 -16.19 -1.00
C ALA A 404 2.23 -17.69 -0.70
N GLY A 405 1.12 -18.39 -0.93
CA GLY A 405 1.06 -19.84 -0.84
C GLY A 405 2.05 -20.51 -1.80
N ARG A 406 2.50 -21.71 -1.44
CA ARG A 406 3.47 -22.47 -2.25
C ARG A 406 2.85 -23.63 -3.01
N SER A 407 1.60 -23.98 -2.74
CA SER A 407 0.90 -25.12 -3.36
C SER A 407 -0.53 -24.73 -3.68
N GLY A 408 -1.04 -25.12 -4.85
CA GLY A 408 -2.35 -24.69 -5.34
C GLY A 408 -2.39 -23.18 -5.60
N MET A 409 -3.57 -22.57 -5.50
CA MET A 409 -3.70 -21.11 -5.61
C MET A 409 -2.87 -20.43 -4.52
N THR A 410 -2.09 -19.41 -4.88
CA THR A 410 -1.18 -18.79 -3.92
C THR A 410 -1.85 -17.74 -3.03
N GLN A 411 -3.09 -17.36 -3.35
CA GLN A 411 -3.89 -16.40 -2.59
C GLN A 411 -4.79 -17.14 -1.58
N PRO A 412 -4.72 -16.83 -0.26
CA PRO A 412 -5.46 -17.59 0.75
C PRO A 412 -6.99 -17.47 0.63
N GLY A 413 -7.50 -16.34 0.12
CA GLY A 413 -8.94 -16.16 -0.10
C GLY A 413 -9.55 -17.19 -1.07
N ASP A 414 -8.73 -17.73 -1.97
CA ASP A 414 -9.12 -18.73 -2.96
C ASP A 414 -8.59 -20.14 -2.62
N ASN A 415 -7.82 -20.28 -1.53
CA ASN A 415 -7.21 -21.54 -1.13
C ASN A 415 -7.25 -21.72 0.39
N PRO A 416 -8.19 -22.55 0.90
CA PRO A 416 -8.32 -22.77 2.34
C PRO A 416 -7.14 -23.55 2.93
N ASP A 417 -6.40 -24.30 2.11
CA ASP A 417 -5.31 -25.16 2.58
C ASP A 417 -4.09 -24.34 3.04
N ILE A 418 -4.01 -23.06 2.66
CA ILE A 418 -2.92 -22.15 3.05
C ILE A 418 -3.35 -21.05 4.04
N ILE A 419 -4.61 -21.05 4.50
CA ILE A 419 -5.11 -20.05 5.45
C ILE A 419 -4.39 -20.13 6.79
N GLU A 420 -4.16 -21.34 7.31
CA GLU A 420 -3.46 -21.52 8.60
C GLU A 420 -2.02 -21.01 8.54
N ASP A 421 -1.32 -21.28 7.44
CA ASP A 421 0.04 -20.78 7.19
C ASP A 421 0.06 -19.25 7.05
N CYS A 422 -0.90 -18.68 6.33
CA CYS A 422 -1.03 -17.22 6.17
C CYS A 422 -1.31 -16.54 7.52
N ASN A 423 -2.28 -17.03 8.27
CA ASN A 423 -2.63 -16.48 9.58
C ASN A 423 -1.46 -16.62 10.57
N SER A 424 -0.71 -17.72 10.53
CA SER A 424 0.50 -17.90 11.36
C SER A 424 1.58 -16.87 11.01
N HIS A 425 1.83 -16.64 9.73
CA HIS A 425 2.74 -15.59 9.24
C HIS A 425 2.30 -14.19 9.71
N ILE A 426 1.01 -13.90 9.63
CA ILE A 426 0.46 -12.63 10.11
C ILE A 426 0.63 -12.47 11.62
N MET A 427 0.47 -13.53 12.41
CA MET A 427 0.73 -13.48 13.85
C MET A 427 2.19 -13.18 14.19
N GLU A 428 3.15 -13.55 13.33
CA GLU A 428 4.54 -13.14 13.50
C GLU A 428 4.72 -11.64 13.26
N ILE A 429 4.06 -11.09 12.23
CA ILE A 429 4.04 -9.64 11.96
C ILE A 429 3.39 -8.89 13.11
N HIS A 430 2.25 -9.37 13.59
CA HIS A 430 1.53 -8.84 14.74
C HIS A 430 2.41 -8.78 15.99
N SER A 431 3.14 -9.86 16.30
CA SER A 431 4.07 -9.87 17.43
C SER A 431 5.19 -8.83 17.29
N LYS A 432 5.67 -8.57 16.07
CA LYS A 432 6.66 -7.51 15.82
C LYS A 432 6.05 -6.12 15.98
N LEU A 433 4.82 -5.92 15.50
CA LEU A 433 4.08 -4.67 15.67
C LEU A 433 3.82 -4.38 17.15
N ASN A 434 3.39 -5.36 17.94
CA ASN A 434 3.24 -5.22 19.39
C ASN A 434 4.56 -4.87 20.09
N SER A 435 5.68 -5.42 19.62
CA SER A 435 7.00 -5.08 20.14
C SER A 435 7.35 -3.62 19.82
N LEU A 436 7.11 -3.19 18.58
CA LEU A 436 7.27 -1.79 18.17
C LEU A 436 6.38 -0.84 18.98
N LEU A 437 5.12 -1.20 19.21
CA LEU A 437 4.18 -0.44 20.03
C LEU A 437 4.66 -0.34 21.49
N THR A 438 5.27 -1.40 22.02
CA THR A 438 5.90 -1.41 23.34
C THR A 438 7.07 -0.41 23.39
N ASP A 439 7.91 -0.40 22.37
CA ASP A 439 9.08 0.48 22.28
C ASP A 439 8.70 1.96 22.07
N ILE A 440 7.66 2.23 21.27
CA ILE A 440 7.11 3.58 21.07
C ILE A 440 6.63 4.18 22.39
N SER A 441 5.97 3.37 23.22
CA SER A 441 5.35 3.79 24.49
C SER A 441 6.28 3.69 25.70
N ASP A 442 7.54 3.27 25.52
CA ASP A 442 8.52 3.03 26.59
C ASP A 442 7.98 2.10 27.71
N LEU A 443 7.12 1.14 27.34
CA LEU A 443 6.48 0.21 28.27
C LEU A 443 7.36 -1.02 28.55
N PRO A 444 7.17 -1.68 29.71
CA PRO A 444 7.74 -3.01 29.91
C PRO A 444 7.15 -3.98 28.89
N ASN A 445 7.90 -5.04 28.57
CA ASN A 445 7.42 -6.16 27.77
C ASN A 445 6.38 -7.01 28.55
N ASP A 446 5.20 -6.43 28.74
CA ASP A 446 4.04 -6.97 29.43
C ASP A 446 2.79 -6.63 28.60
N LEU A 447 2.17 -7.65 28.01
CA LEU A 447 1.07 -7.47 27.06
C LEU A 447 -0.12 -6.69 27.66
N TYR A 448 -0.41 -6.92 28.95
CA TYR A 448 -1.51 -6.24 29.62
C TYR A 448 -1.23 -4.74 29.79
N ALA A 449 0.02 -4.36 30.10
CA ALA A 449 0.42 -2.96 30.17
C ALA A 449 0.29 -2.26 28.81
N VAL A 450 0.73 -2.92 27.74
CA VAL A 450 0.61 -2.40 26.35
C VAL A 450 -0.85 -2.24 25.97
N TRP A 451 -1.67 -3.27 26.21
CA TRP A 451 -3.12 -3.24 25.98
C TRP A 451 -3.82 -2.10 26.73
N GLN A 452 -3.55 -1.98 28.03
CA GLN A 452 -4.12 -0.91 28.86
C GLN A 452 -3.74 0.50 28.37
N HIS A 453 -2.51 0.67 27.88
CA HIS A 453 -2.05 1.96 27.37
C HIS A 453 -2.80 2.36 26.10
N TYR A 454 -2.76 1.53 25.06
CA TYR A 454 -3.31 1.88 23.75
C TYR A 454 -4.84 1.90 23.72
N ARG A 455 -5.50 1.19 24.63
CA ARG A 455 -6.94 1.37 24.86
C ARG A 455 -7.32 2.81 25.23
N GLU A 456 -6.47 3.51 25.98
CA GLU A 456 -6.72 4.90 26.41
C GLU A 456 -5.96 5.92 25.53
N HIS A 457 -4.92 5.48 24.83
CA HIS A 457 -4.04 6.28 23.98
C HIS A 457 -3.84 5.58 22.62
N PRO A 458 -4.89 5.47 21.78
CA PRO A 458 -4.81 4.76 20.52
C PRO A 458 -3.83 5.45 19.56
N ILE A 459 -3.06 4.65 18.82
CA ILE A 459 -2.28 5.14 17.68
C ILE A 459 -2.99 4.81 16.36
N TYR A 460 -2.70 5.59 15.32
CA TYR A 460 -3.18 5.33 13.97
C TYR A 460 -2.16 4.49 13.18
N ILE A 461 -2.66 3.46 12.51
CA ILE A 461 -1.88 2.51 11.72
C ILE A 461 -2.43 2.53 10.29
N GLY A 462 -1.65 3.09 9.37
CA GLY A 462 -1.96 3.08 7.94
C GLY A 462 -1.24 1.92 7.25
N ILE A 463 -1.97 1.07 6.53
CA ILE A 463 -1.36 0.04 5.66
C ILE A 463 -1.32 0.57 4.24
N LEU A 464 -0.12 0.75 3.69
CA LEU A 464 0.09 1.23 2.32
C LEU A 464 0.76 0.14 1.50
N ALA A 465 -0.02 -0.90 1.21
CA ALA A 465 0.39 -2.11 0.53
C ALA A 465 -0.85 -2.88 0.04
N ASP A 466 -0.71 -3.72 -0.98
CA ASP A 466 -1.73 -4.72 -1.30
C ASP A 466 -1.72 -5.93 -0.34
N THR A 467 -2.62 -6.88 -0.56
CA THR A 467 -2.81 -8.07 0.29
C THR A 467 -1.75 -9.16 0.07
N ASN A 468 -0.95 -9.11 -0.98
CA ASN A 468 0.21 -10.01 -1.17
C ASN A 468 1.45 -9.46 -0.47
N MET A 469 1.54 -8.13 -0.37
CA MET A 469 2.62 -7.39 0.29
C MET A 469 2.45 -7.33 1.81
N ILE A 470 1.24 -7.07 2.29
CA ILE A 470 0.83 -7.15 3.70
C ILE A 470 -0.53 -7.84 3.74
N SER A 471 -0.56 -9.12 4.13
CA SER A 471 -1.76 -9.95 4.03
C SER A 471 -2.80 -9.68 5.12
N MET A 472 -4.07 -9.84 4.77
CA MET A 472 -5.18 -9.77 5.72
C MET A 472 -5.27 -11.06 6.54
N TYR A 473 -5.72 -10.95 7.79
CA TYR A 473 -6.04 -12.14 8.59
C TYR A 473 -7.38 -12.71 8.13
N TYR A 474 -7.45 -14.02 7.95
CA TYR A 474 -8.65 -14.72 7.51
C TYR A 474 -9.40 -15.27 8.71
N PHE A 475 -10.43 -14.54 9.15
CA PHE A 475 -11.33 -14.98 10.21
C PHE A 475 -12.23 -16.12 9.72
N LYS A 476 -12.66 -16.98 10.64
CA LYS A 476 -13.52 -18.11 10.28
C LYS A 476 -14.86 -17.60 9.74
N ASN A 477 -15.29 -18.14 8.60
CA ASN A 477 -16.60 -17.88 8.01
C ASN A 477 -17.33 -19.21 7.76
N PRO A 478 -18.49 -19.49 8.39
CA PRO A 478 -19.25 -20.71 8.15
C PRO A 478 -19.82 -20.79 6.72
N ASP A 479 -19.95 -19.66 6.03
CA ASP A 479 -20.47 -19.57 4.67
C ASP A 479 -19.36 -19.63 3.61
N SER A 480 -18.12 -20.00 3.99
CA SER A 480 -17.01 -20.16 3.04
C SER A 480 -17.32 -21.24 1.99
N ALA A 481 -17.01 -20.97 0.73
CA ALA A 481 -17.15 -21.94 -0.36
C ALA A 481 -16.22 -21.58 -1.53
N ASP A 482 -15.90 -22.55 -2.39
CA ASP A 482 -14.99 -22.34 -3.55
C ASP A 482 -15.43 -21.21 -4.49
N MET A 483 -16.73 -20.88 -4.57
CA MET A 483 -17.23 -19.74 -5.37
C MET A 483 -17.40 -18.43 -4.59
N MET A 484 -17.37 -18.49 -3.25
CA MET A 484 -17.62 -17.33 -2.37
C MET A 484 -16.33 -16.83 -1.70
N GLY A 485 -15.23 -17.57 -1.86
CA GLY A 485 -13.99 -17.35 -1.12
C GLY A 485 -14.02 -18.00 0.26
N TRP A 486 -12.86 -17.99 0.91
CA TRP A 486 -12.62 -18.64 2.19
C TRP A 486 -12.31 -17.63 3.29
N GLY A 487 -12.99 -17.77 4.42
CA GLY A 487 -12.85 -16.89 5.58
C GLY A 487 -13.49 -15.50 5.38
N VAL A 488 -13.24 -14.62 6.35
CA VAL A 488 -13.48 -13.17 6.24
C VAL A 488 -12.13 -12.48 6.35
N PRO A 489 -11.51 -12.03 5.25
CA PRO A 489 -10.25 -11.31 5.30
C PRO A 489 -10.45 -9.94 5.96
N SER A 490 -9.60 -9.59 6.93
CA SER A 490 -9.62 -8.28 7.58
C SER A 490 -8.25 -7.84 8.09
N ASP A 491 -8.06 -6.52 8.14
CA ASP A 491 -6.89 -5.84 8.69
C ASP A 491 -6.99 -5.57 10.20
N PHE A 492 -8.12 -5.89 10.84
CA PHE A 492 -8.35 -5.63 12.27
C PHE A 492 -7.26 -6.21 13.18
N ILE A 493 -6.65 -7.33 12.77
CA ILE A 493 -5.55 -7.94 13.51
C ILE A 493 -4.40 -6.96 13.78
N TYR A 494 -4.16 -6.00 12.88
CA TYR A 494 -3.06 -5.03 13.03
C TYR A 494 -3.40 -3.91 14.02
N GLY A 495 -4.67 -3.72 14.38
CA GLY A 495 -5.09 -2.75 15.39
C GLY A 495 -5.35 -3.35 16.78
N ASP A 496 -5.56 -4.66 16.85
CA ASP A 496 -5.77 -5.45 18.06
C ASP A 496 -4.44 -5.78 18.73
N ILE A 497 -4.33 -5.62 20.05
CA ILE A 497 -3.12 -5.93 20.82
C ILE A 497 -3.12 -7.35 21.37
N ASP A 498 -4.26 -7.90 21.78
CA ASP A 498 -4.34 -9.14 22.55
C ASP A 498 -5.24 -10.24 21.94
N PRO A 499 -5.11 -10.53 20.64
CA PRO A 499 -5.93 -11.53 19.97
C PRO A 499 -5.76 -12.89 20.64
N LYS A 500 -6.87 -13.56 20.94
CA LYS A 500 -6.84 -14.85 21.64
C LYS A 500 -6.53 -16.00 20.68
N MET A 501 -5.29 -16.47 20.72
CA MET A 501 -4.82 -17.63 19.93
C MET A 501 -5.81 -18.82 19.97
N GLY A 502 -6.39 -19.15 18.81
CA GLY A 502 -7.33 -20.26 18.62
C GLY A 502 -8.82 -19.91 18.81
N ASP A 503 -9.13 -18.68 19.19
CA ASP A 503 -10.49 -18.16 19.36
C ASP A 503 -10.51 -16.65 19.07
N MET A 504 -10.06 -16.29 17.87
CA MET A 504 -9.89 -14.89 17.43
C MET A 504 -11.21 -14.12 17.22
N GLU A 505 -12.34 -14.76 17.50
CA GLU A 505 -13.63 -14.07 17.65
C GLU A 505 -13.76 -13.44 19.06
N ASN A 506 -12.76 -13.63 19.92
CA ASN A 506 -12.63 -13.05 21.27
C ASN A 506 -11.18 -12.59 21.50
N ASP A 507 -10.98 -11.72 22.51
CA ASP A 507 -9.64 -11.30 22.92
C ASP A 507 -9.24 -11.97 24.24
N THR A 508 -7.99 -11.74 24.66
CA THR A 508 -7.45 -12.30 25.90
C THR A 508 -8.01 -11.58 27.13
N PHE A 509 -8.23 -10.27 27.05
CA PHE A 509 -8.62 -9.40 28.17
C PHE A 509 -10.08 -8.95 28.12
N THR A 510 -10.74 -9.08 26.97
CA THR A 510 -12.16 -8.76 26.78
C THR A 510 -12.94 -10.02 26.39
N PHE A 511 -14.27 -9.94 26.44
CA PHE A 511 -15.13 -11.03 25.94
C PHE A 511 -15.47 -10.86 24.46
N TYR A 512 -15.39 -9.66 23.91
CA TYR A 512 -15.72 -9.37 22.51
C TYR A 512 -14.55 -8.63 21.87
N PRO A 513 -14.30 -8.83 20.57
CA PRO A 513 -13.21 -8.16 19.87
C PRO A 513 -13.23 -6.66 20.12
N PHE A 514 -12.10 -6.16 20.61
CA PHE A 514 -11.88 -4.78 20.95
C PHE A 514 -10.59 -4.34 20.28
N GLN A 515 -10.72 -3.44 19.31
CA GLN A 515 -9.57 -2.91 18.57
C GLN A 515 -9.05 -1.68 19.30
N GLU A 516 -7.85 -1.75 19.89
CA GLU A 516 -7.26 -0.61 20.60
C GLU A 516 -6.83 0.49 19.63
N ASN A 517 -6.20 0.13 18.52
CA ASN A 517 -5.60 1.08 17.59
C ASN A 517 -6.42 1.21 16.31
N ALA A 518 -6.53 2.42 15.77
CA ALA A 518 -7.25 2.62 14.52
C ALA A 518 -6.39 2.14 13.34
N VAL A 519 -6.86 1.12 12.62
CA VAL A 519 -6.21 0.60 11.40
C VAL A 519 -7.00 0.96 10.15
N GLY A 520 -6.30 1.35 9.08
CA GLY A 520 -6.88 1.56 7.77
C GLY A 520 -5.90 1.24 6.65
N ARG A 521 -6.35 0.49 5.64
CA ARG A 521 -5.58 0.25 4.43
C ARG A 521 -5.89 1.31 3.38
N ILE A 522 -4.84 1.94 2.86
CA ILE A 522 -4.90 2.91 1.77
C ILE A 522 -4.55 2.16 0.49
N THR A 523 -5.49 2.12 -0.44
CA THR A 523 -5.41 1.30 -1.66
C THR A 523 -6.03 2.04 -2.86
N GLY A 524 -5.61 1.62 -4.05
CA GLY A 524 -6.00 2.11 -5.37
C GLY A 524 -5.54 1.08 -6.41
N TYR A 525 -5.67 1.34 -7.72
CA TYR A 525 -5.14 0.40 -8.71
C TYR A 525 -3.60 0.36 -8.72
N ASN A 526 -2.97 1.49 -8.41
CA ASN A 526 -1.51 1.66 -8.38
C ASN A 526 -1.12 2.86 -7.49
N ALA A 527 0.16 3.22 -7.51
CA ALA A 527 0.68 4.38 -6.79
C ALA A 527 0.06 5.72 -7.24
N GLU A 528 -0.38 5.87 -8.49
CA GLU A 528 -1.02 7.11 -8.96
C GLU A 528 -2.33 7.39 -8.20
N ASP A 529 -3.22 6.39 -8.18
CA ASP A 529 -4.51 6.49 -7.50
C ASP A 529 -4.34 6.71 -6.00
N CYS A 530 -3.41 5.97 -5.39
CA CYS A 530 -3.07 6.11 -3.98
C CYS A 530 -2.53 7.50 -3.67
N SER A 531 -1.64 8.05 -4.50
CA SER A 531 -1.11 9.41 -4.30
C SER A 531 -2.22 10.46 -4.36
N ALA A 532 -3.15 10.34 -5.32
CA ALA A 532 -4.30 11.22 -5.42
C ALA A 532 -5.28 11.06 -4.25
N LEU A 533 -5.46 9.84 -3.71
CA LEU A 533 -6.28 9.60 -2.52
C LEU A 533 -5.66 10.23 -1.28
N ILE A 534 -4.34 10.06 -1.08
CA ILE A 534 -3.60 10.68 0.01
C ILE A 534 -3.70 12.20 -0.10
N ALA A 535 -3.42 12.78 -1.27
CA ALA A 535 -3.48 14.22 -1.50
C ALA A 535 -4.89 14.79 -1.25
N ARG A 536 -5.95 14.13 -1.76
CA ARG A 536 -7.35 14.54 -1.48
C ARG A 536 -7.70 14.50 0.01
N THR A 537 -7.07 13.61 0.77
CA THR A 537 -7.32 13.48 2.22
C THR A 537 -6.55 14.54 3.00
N VAL A 538 -5.27 14.73 2.69
CA VAL A 538 -4.39 15.74 3.30
C VAL A 538 -4.92 17.15 3.08
N PHE A 539 -5.31 17.47 1.84
CA PHE A 539 -5.75 18.80 1.43
C PHE A 539 -7.28 18.92 1.36
N TYR A 540 -8.01 18.03 2.05
CA TYR A 540 -9.48 18.00 1.98
C TYR A 540 -10.09 19.37 2.31
N ASP A 541 -9.65 19.99 3.41
CA ASP A 541 -10.20 21.26 3.89
C ASP A 541 -9.97 22.41 2.89
N GLU A 542 -8.82 22.43 2.22
CA GLU A 542 -8.49 23.40 1.17
C GLU A 542 -9.39 23.19 -0.06
N ILE A 543 -9.52 21.95 -0.53
CA ILE A 543 -10.39 21.58 -1.65
C ILE A 543 -11.84 22.01 -1.36
N ILE A 544 -12.37 21.61 -0.20
CA ILE A 544 -13.77 21.90 0.13
C ILE A 544 -14.02 23.35 0.48
N SER A 545 -12.98 24.15 0.76
CA SER A 545 -13.14 25.60 1.06
C SER A 545 -13.81 26.34 -0.11
N SER A 546 -13.56 25.89 -1.35
CA SER A 546 -14.13 26.43 -2.58
C SER A 546 -15.60 26.04 -2.81
N LEU A 547 -16.09 24.98 -2.15
CA LEU A 547 -17.39 24.36 -2.44
C LEU A 547 -18.59 25.11 -1.82
N GLY A 548 -18.43 26.28 -1.20
CA GLY A 548 -19.55 27.09 -0.70
C GLY A 548 -20.41 26.41 0.38
N GLU A 549 -21.64 26.89 0.61
CA GLU A 549 -22.47 26.44 1.75
C GLU A 549 -23.11 25.04 1.59
N TRP A 550 -23.29 24.55 0.36
CA TRP A 550 -24.01 23.30 0.13
C TRP A 550 -23.34 22.10 0.80
N LYS A 551 -21.99 22.14 0.93
CA LYS A 551 -21.20 21.12 1.62
C LYS A 551 -21.65 20.92 3.08
N ASN A 552 -22.12 21.98 3.74
CA ASN A 552 -22.61 21.93 5.13
C ASN A 552 -23.99 21.27 5.25
N THR A 553 -24.66 21.05 4.12
CA THR A 553 -25.98 20.41 4.02
C THR A 553 -25.94 19.10 3.23
N ALA A 554 -24.77 18.70 2.75
CA ALA A 554 -24.60 17.49 1.98
C ALA A 554 -24.96 16.27 2.84
N THR A 555 -25.90 15.47 2.37
CA THR A 555 -26.28 14.21 3.01
C THR A 555 -25.80 13.07 2.13
N VAL A 556 -24.89 12.26 2.65
CA VAL A 556 -24.54 10.97 2.03
C VAL A 556 -25.56 9.94 2.52
N GLN A 557 -26.44 9.49 1.63
CA GLN A 557 -27.32 8.36 1.89
C GLN A 557 -26.68 7.11 1.30
N THR A 558 -26.12 6.27 2.16
CA THR A 558 -25.73 4.93 1.76
C THR A 558 -26.94 4.01 1.94
N GLY A 559 -27.41 3.41 0.85
CA GLY A 559 -28.39 2.34 0.89
C GLY A 559 -27.64 1.01 1.01
N CYS A 560 -27.87 0.25 2.08
CA CYS A 560 -27.48 -1.15 2.08
C CYS A 560 -28.42 -1.91 1.14
N GLY A 561 -28.00 -2.12 -0.10
CA GLY A 561 -28.61 -3.14 -0.95
C GLY A 561 -28.34 -4.49 -0.31
N LEU A 562 -29.30 -5.01 0.44
CA LEU A 562 -29.40 -6.43 0.74
C LEU A 562 -29.92 -7.08 -0.54
N GLU A 563 -29.01 -7.52 -1.41
CA GLU A 563 -29.34 -8.49 -2.48
C GLU A 563 -28.97 -9.91 -2.03
#